data_AF-A0A224XGI8-F1
#
_entry.id   AF-A0A224XGI8-F1
#
_cell.length_a   1.000
_cell.length_b   1.000
_cell.length_c   1.000
_cell.angle_alpha   90.00
_cell.angle_beta   90.00
_cell.angle_gamma   90.00
#
_symmetry.space_group_name_H-M   'P 1'
#
loop_
_entity.id
_entity.type
_entity.pdbx_description
1 polymer ?
#
loop_
_entity_poly.entity_id
_entity_poly.type
_entity_poly.pdbx_seq_one_letter_code
_entity_poly.pdbx_strand_id
1 'polypeptide(L)'
;EALKNNIELVLLTTPTTPEERMKSIVEASEGFVYLVSSVGVTGARATVSYKVQNLLAQIKEATTKPVAVGFGISTPEHVKQIVGR
;
A
#
# COMPACT_ATOMS: atom_id res chain seq x y z
N GLU A 1 -6.63 -15.86 -14.77
CA GLU A 1 -8.06 -16.25 -14.73
C GLU A 1 -9.00 -15.11 -14.32
N ALA A 2 -8.58 -14.19 -13.44
CA ALA A 2 -9.38 -13.02 -13.04
C ALA A 2 -9.85 -12.14 -14.21
N LEU A 3 -8.93 -11.79 -15.13
CA LEU A 3 -9.23 -11.05 -16.37
C LEU A 3 -10.33 -11.69 -17.23
N LYS A 4 -10.41 -13.03 -17.25
CA LYS A 4 -11.44 -13.75 -18.03
C LYS A 4 -12.83 -13.64 -17.41
N ASN A 5 -12.92 -13.25 -16.14
CA ASN A 5 -14.16 -13.17 -15.37
C ASN A 5 -14.54 -11.71 -15.02
N ASN A 6 -13.90 -10.70 -15.62
CA ASN A 6 -14.09 -9.28 -15.28
C ASN A 6 -13.83 -8.98 -13.78
N ILE A 7 -12.85 -9.66 -13.19
CA ILE A 7 -12.43 -9.43 -11.80
C ILE A 7 -11.12 -8.65 -11.84
N GLU A 8 -11.10 -7.48 -11.20
CA GLU A 8 -9.88 -6.68 -11.05
C GLU A 8 -8.91 -7.34 -10.07
N LEU A 9 -7.68 -7.57 -10.54
CA LEU A 9 -6.63 -8.14 -9.70
C LEU A 9 -5.97 -7.07 -8.84
N VAL A 10 -6.40 -6.96 -7.59
CA VAL A 10 -5.77 -6.08 -6.61
C VAL A 10 -4.55 -6.77 -6.02
N LEU A 11 -3.37 -6.23 -6.31
CA LEU A 11 -2.12 -6.72 -5.73
C LEU A 11 -1.70 -5.91 -4.52
N LEU A 12 -1.01 -6.60 -3.61
CA LEU A 12 -0.56 -6.04 -2.34
C LEU A 12 0.96 -5.88 -2.28
N THR A 13 1.40 -4.78 -1.68
CA THR A 13 2.82 -4.45 -1.50
C THR A 13 3.11 -4.09 -0.04
N THR A 14 4.36 -4.26 0.35
CA THR A 14 4.84 -4.06 1.73
C THR A 14 6.06 -3.13 1.73
N PRO A 15 6.37 -2.45 2.84
CA PRO A 15 7.60 -1.65 2.97
C PRO A 15 8.89 -2.48 2.95
N THR A 16 8.80 -3.80 2.99
CA THR A 16 9.93 -4.72 2.79
C THR A 16 10.09 -5.16 1.33
N THR A 17 9.13 -4.83 0.46
CA THR A 17 9.21 -5.16 -0.96
C THR A 17 10.20 -4.21 -1.65
N PRO A 18 11.19 -4.72 -2.40
CA PRO A 18 12.12 -3.87 -3.15
C PRO A 18 11.39 -3.08 -4.25
N GLU A 19 11.93 -1.91 -4.59
CA GLU A 19 11.30 -0.97 -5.53
C GLU A 19 11.01 -1.57 -6.90
N GLU A 20 11.94 -2.37 -7.44
CA GLU A 20 11.76 -3.05 -8.74
C GLU A 20 10.51 -3.94 -8.74
N ARG A 21 10.34 -4.73 -7.67
CA ARG A 21 9.19 -5.62 -7.51
C ARG A 21 7.91 -4.84 -7.24
N MET A 22 8.00 -3.71 -6.54
CA MET A 22 6.88 -2.81 -6.33
C MET A 22 6.37 -2.25 -7.66
N LYS A 23 7.25 -1.81 -8.57
CA LYS A 23 6.86 -1.34 -9.91
C LYS A 23 6.12 -2.43 -10.68
N SER A 24 6.66 -3.65 -10.71
CA SER A 24 5.98 -4.78 -11.37
C SER A 24 4.60 -5.09 -10.76
N ILE A 25 4.46 -5.00 -9.43
CA ILE A 25 3.17 -5.17 -8.74
C ILE A 25 2.20 -4.08 -9.15
N VAL A 26 2.64 -2.83 -9.17
CA VAL A 26 1.83 -1.67 -9.52
C VAL A 26 1.37 -1.72 -10.99
N GLU A 27 2.23 -2.16 -11.89
CA GLU A 27 1.90 -2.38 -13.30
C GLU A 27 0.85 -3.49 -13.46
N ALA A 28 1.03 -4.62 -12.77
CA ALA A 28 0.14 -5.78 -12.84
C ALA A 28 -1.17 -5.64 -12.03
N SER A 29 -1.26 -4.68 -11.10
CA SER A 29 -2.45 -4.46 -10.29
C SER A 29 -3.53 -3.73 -11.11
N GLU A 30 -4.77 -4.18 -11.04
CA GLU A 30 -5.91 -3.53 -11.67
C GLU A 30 -6.79 -2.85 -10.61
N GLY A 31 -7.45 -1.74 -10.98
CA GLY A 31 -8.24 -0.92 -10.06
C GLY A 31 -7.40 -0.08 -9.11
N PHE A 32 -6.85 -0.71 -8.07
CA PHE A 32 -6.05 -0.05 -7.03
C PHE A 32 -4.92 -0.94 -6.51
N VAL A 33 -3.93 -0.32 -5.86
CA VAL A 33 -2.81 -1.02 -5.22
C VAL A 33 -3.03 -1.04 -3.71
N TYR A 34 -2.89 -2.20 -3.07
CA TYR A 34 -3.08 -2.31 -1.62
C TYR A 34 -1.74 -2.32 -0.87
N LEU A 35 -1.43 -1.22 -0.18
CA LEU A 35 -0.25 -1.08 0.64
C LEU A 35 -0.52 -1.58 2.07
N VAL A 36 0.26 -2.56 2.48
CA VAL A 36 0.21 -3.11 3.85
C VAL A 36 1.21 -2.36 4.72
N SER A 37 0.73 -1.62 5.72
CA SER A 37 1.59 -0.77 6.57
C SER A 37 2.34 -1.50 7.69
N SER A 38 2.05 -2.80 7.93
CA SER A 38 2.71 -3.58 9.00
C SER A 38 3.36 -4.87 8.50
N VAL A 39 4.54 -5.17 9.03
CA VAL A 39 5.35 -6.37 8.75
C VAL A 39 5.07 -7.49 9.78
N GLY A 40 4.20 -7.27 10.77
CA GLY A 40 3.91 -8.28 11.79
C GLY A 40 2.74 -7.93 12.70
N VAL A 41 1.95 -8.95 13.06
CA VAL A 41 0.88 -8.91 14.07
C VAL A 41 1.42 -8.83 15.51
N THR A 42 2.74 -8.85 15.69
CA THR A 42 3.41 -8.89 16.99
C THR A 42 3.92 -7.51 17.37
N GLY A 43 3.11 -6.79 18.15
CA GLY A 43 3.54 -5.59 18.86
C GLY A 43 2.83 -4.34 18.37
N ALA A 44 2.01 -3.77 19.25
CA ALA A 44 1.42 -2.45 19.11
C ALA A 44 2.52 -1.41 18.81
N ARG A 45 2.70 -1.07 17.53
CA ARG A 45 3.46 0.13 17.15
C ARG A 45 2.45 1.25 16.99
N ALA A 46 2.52 2.20 17.91
CA ALA A 46 1.63 3.36 18.05
C ALA A 46 1.83 4.43 16.96
N THR A 47 2.69 4.19 15.97
CA THR A 47 3.03 5.16 14.93
C THR A 47 3.04 4.49 13.57
N VAL A 48 2.32 5.08 12.61
CA VAL A 48 2.48 4.79 11.19
C VAL A 48 3.95 5.04 10.85
N SER A 49 4.67 3.99 10.45
CA SER A 49 6.11 4.10 10.21
C SER A 49 6.36 5.11 9.09
N TYR A 50 7.34 6.00 9.25
CA TYR A 50 7.80 6.92 8.20
C TYR A 50 8.06 6.22 6.85
N LYS A 51 8.47 4.94 6.90
CA LYS A 51 8.64 4.09 5.72
C LYS A 51 7.37 3.95 4.88
N VAL A 52 6.19 3.92 5.51
CA VAL A 52 4.89 3.81 4.83
C VAL A 52 4.60 5.08 4.04
N GLN A 53 4.83 6.26 4.64
CA GLN A 53 4.65 7.54 3.95
C GLN A 53 5.59 7.69 2.76
N ASN A 54 6.87 7.32 2.93
CA ASN A 54 7.84 7.38 1.84
C ASN A 54 7.47 6.41 0.70
N LEU A 55 7.03 5.19 1.05
CA LEU A 55 6.58 4.22 0.05
C LEU A 55 5.31 4.68 -0.68
N LEU A 56 4.35 5.29 0.03
CA LEU A 56 3.18 5.91 -0.58
C LEU A 56 3.55 6.96 -1.62
N ALA A 57 4.52 7.83 -1.29
CA ALA A 57 5.02 8.83 -2.23
C ALA A 57 5.65 8.15 -3.46
N GLN A 58 6.54 7.17 -3.25
CA GLN A 58 7.17 6.44 -4.35
C GLN A 58 6.16 5.70 -5.26
N ILE A 59 5.11 5.10 -4.69
CA ILE A 59 4.06 4.46 -5.48
C ILE A 59 3.25 5.50 -6.24
N LYS A 60 2.86 6.61 -5.59
CA LYS A 60 2.16 7.72 -6.26
C LYS A 60 2.99 8.35 -7.38
N GLU A 61 4.32 8.35 -7.28
CA GLU A 61 5.21 8.79 -8.36
C GLU A 61 5.32 7.75 -9.48
N ALA A 62 5.30 6.46 -9.14
CA ALA A 62 5.36 5.37 -10.11
C ALA A 62 4.03 5.07 -10.80
N THR A 63 2.89 5.49 -10.23
CA THR A 63 1.56 5.23 -10.80
C THR A 63 0.53 6.30 -10.47
N THR A 64 -0.42 6.46 -11.39
CA THR A 64 -1.64 7.24 -11.21
C THR A 64 -2.78 6.43 -10.58
N LYS A 65 -2.59 5.13 -10.33
CA LYS A 65 -3.60 4.27 -9.74
C LYS A 65 -3.85 4.63 -8.27
N PRO A 66 -5.10 4.53 -7.78
CA PRO A 66 -5.41 4.73 -6.38
C PRO A 66 -4.64 3.71 -5.50
N VAL A 67 -4.16 4.19 -4.35
CA VAL A 67 -3.44 3.37 -3.37
C VAL A 67 -4.26 3.29 -2.09
N ALA A 68 -4.68 2.09 -1.74
CA ALA A 68 -5.35 1.80 -0.48
C ALA A 68 -4.30 1.40 0.56
N VAL A 69 -4.39 1.91 1.78
CA VAL A 69 -3.44 1.61 2.86
C VAL A 69 -4.19 0.91 3.98
N GLY A 70 -3.67 -0.22 4.45
CA GLY A 70 -4.29 -0.98 5.53
C GLY A 70 -3.27 -1.68 6.43
N PHE A 71 -3.77 -2.28 7.51
CA PHE A 71 -3.03 -2.95 8.60
C PHE A 71 -2.36 -2.02 9.63
N GLY A 72 -2.98 -1.90 10.81
CA GLY A 72 -2.47 -1.11 11.94
C GLY A 72 -3.03 0.32 12.06
N ILE A 73 -4.05 0.64 11.27
CA ILE A 73 -4.80 1.89 11.38
C ILE A 73 -5.87 1.70 12.45
N SER A 74 -5.60 2.19 13.65
CA SER A 74 -6.50 2.04 14.80
C SER A 74 -6.89 3.39 15.45
N THR A 75 -6.27 4.49 15.02
CA THR A 75 -6.55 5.83 15.55
C THR A 75 -6.80 6.83 14.41
N PRO A 76 -7.56 7.92 14.66
CA PRO A 76 -7.76 8.98 13.66
C PRO A 76 -6.46 9.67 13.22
N GLU A 77 -5.45 9.70 14.09
CA GLU A 77 -4.13 10.26 13.78
C GLU A 77 -3.42 9.44 12.69
N HIS A 78 -3.54 8.11 12.70
CA HIS A 78 -3.00 7.26 11.63
C HIS A 78 -3.63 7.60 10.28
N VAL A 79 -4.96 7.86 10.26
CA VAL A 79 -5.66 8.27 9.03
C VAL A 79 -5.15 9.63 8.55
N LYS A 80 -4.99 10.61 9.45
CA LYS A 80 -4.45 11.93 9.10
C LYS A 80 -3.03 11.85 8.53
N GLN A 81 -2.19 10.95 9.04
CA GLN A 81 -0.84 10.72 8.52
C GLN A 81 -0.83 10.11 7.11
N ILE A 82 -1.88 9.37 6.73
CA ILE A 82 -1.98 8.69 5.43
C ILE A 82 -2.68 9.57 4.39
N VAL A 83 -3.78 10.22 4.77
CA VAL A 83 -4.62 11.04 3.89
C VAL A 83 -4.04 12.45 3.71
N GLY A 84 -3.20 12.91 4.63
CA GLY A 84 -2.60 14.25 4.62
C GLY A 84 -1.51 14.46 3.56
N ARG A 85 -1.83 14.32 2.28
CA ARG A 85 -1.26 15.04 1.11
C ARG A 85 -1.79 14.46 -0.20
#